data_AF-A0A1Q5RX27-F1
#
_entry.id   AF-A0A1Q5RX27-F1
#
_cell.length_a   1.000
_cell.length_b   1.000
_cell.length_c   1.000
_cell.angle_alpha   90.00
_cell.angle_beta   90.00
_cell.angle_gamma   90.00
#
_symmetry.space_group_name_H-M   'P 1'
#
loop_
_entity.id
_entity.type
_entity.pdbx_description
1 polymer ?
#
loop_
_entity_poly.entity_id
_entity_poly.type
_entity_poly.pdbx_seq_one_letter_code
_entity_poly.pdbx_strand_id
1 'polypeptide(L)'
;MAEADEDAAIIVLGTTLDDLKLMQRSNVTVAGAIGVDDVTTLIEGHGITKLVLDIGEPAFGHPLVDALLATGLPTAAIEWSPAPPGRSRNTDLKLQPGLDADDAIAAVLDWVAEDVLLHPDRRRSRLRREVGARLP
;
A
#
# COMPACT_ATOMS: atom_id res chain seq x y z
N MET A 1 -27.00 9.50 7.22
CA MET A 1 -26.53 9.55 5.83
C MET A 1 -25.06 9.91 5.91
N ALA A 2 -24.18 8.91 5.97
CA ALA A 2 -22.75 9.15 5.93
C ALA A 2 -22.38 9.42 4.47
N GLU A 3 -21.90 10.61 4.16
CA GLU A 3 -21.18 10.89 2.93
C GLU A 3 -20.10 9.81 2.78
N ALA A 4 -20.08 9.16 1.63
CA ALA A 4 -19.05 8.20 1.26
C ALA A 4 -17.68 8.87 1.43
N ASP A 5 -16.88 8.31 2.32
CA ASP A 5 -15.48 8.69 2.53
C ASP A 5 -14.79 8.81 1.17
N GLU A 6 -14.11 9.94 0.92
CA GLU A 6 -13.40 10.21 -0.33
C GLU A 6 -12.39 9.09 -0.57
N ASP A 7 -12.78 8.13 -1.42
CA ASP A 7 -12.18 6.81 -1.60
C ASP A 7 -10.64 6.86 -1.63
N ALA A 8 -10.00 6.22 -0.65
CA ALA A 8 -8.57 5.93 -0.74
C ALA A 8 -8.31 5.10 -2.03
N ALA A 9 -7.39 5.57 -2.87
CA ALA A 9 -7.01 4.80 -4.05
C ALA A 9 -6.11 3.64 -3.64
N ILE A 10 -6.47 2.44 -4.07
CA ILE A 10 -5.75 1.20 -3.82
C ILE A 10 -4.96 0.86 -5.08
N ILE A 11 -3.64 0.74 -4.94
CA ILE A 11 -2.74 0.36 -6.02
C ILE A 11 -2.16 -1.01 -5.68
N VAL A 12 -2.50 -2.01 -6.48
CA VAL A 12 -1.98 -3.37 -6.34
C VAL A 12 -0.74 -3.51 -7.21
N LEU A 13 0.39 -3.74 -6.55
CA LEU A 13 1.69 -3.97 -7.16
C LEU A 13 1.88 -5.48 -7.39
N GLY A 14 1.61 -5.96 -8.59
CA GLY A 14 1.60 -7.39 -8.90
C GLY A 14 0.32 -7.83 -9.61
N THR A 15 0.18 -9.14 -9.76
CA THR A 15 -1.00 -9.81 -10.31
C THR A 15 -1.90 -10.32 -9.19
N THR A 16 -3.21 -10.32 -9.41
CA THR A 16 -4.18 -10.94 -8.50
C THR A 16 -4.84 -12.16 -9.13
N LEU A 17 -5.69 -12.86 -8.38
CA LEU A 17 -6.46 -13.98 -8.90
C LEU A 17 -7.47 -13.54 -9.99
N ASP A 18 -8.01 -12.32 -9.89
CA ASP A 18 -9.00 -11.77 -10.81
C ASP A 18 -8.89 -10.25 -10.87
N ASP A 19 -7.93 -9.78 -11.67
CA ASP A 19 -7.65 -8.36 -11.87
C ASP A 19 -8.87 -7.62 -12.40
N LEU A 20 -9.65 -8.25 -13.29
CA LEU A 20 -10.82 -7.64 -13.90
C LEU A 20 -11.90 -7.33 -12.86
N LYS A 21 -12.16 -8.28 -11.96
CA LYS A 21 -13.14 -8.08 -10.88
C LYS A 21 -12.72 -6.99 -9.90
N LEU A 22 -11.43 -6.88 -9.61
CA LEU A 22 -10.91 -5.81 -8.74
C LEU A 22 -10.96 -4.44 -9.45
N MET A 23 -10.59 -4.38 -10.72
CA MET A 23 -10.61 -3.15 -11.52
C MET A 23 -12.01 -2.67 -11.89
N GLN A 24 -13.07 -3.45 -11.63
CA GLN A 24 -14.45 -2.95 -11.68
C GLN A 24 -14.74 -1.93 -10.56
N ARG A 25 -13.87 -1.83 -9.54
CA ARG A 25 -13.95 -0.81 -8.49
C ARG A 25 -13.30 0.48 -8.98
N SER A 26 -13.95 1.62 -8.76
CA SER A 26 -13.51 2.94 -9.23
C SER A 26 -12.21 3.45 -8.60
N ASN A 27 -11.82 2.90 -7.46
CA ASN A 27 -10.66 3.32 -6.68
C ASN A 27 -9.51 2.30 -6.70
N VAL A 28 -9.57 1.26 -7.52
CA VAL A 28 -8.55 0.21 -7.59
C VAL A 28 -7.79 0.28 -8.91
N THR A 29 -6.46 0.23 -8.83
CA THR A 29 -5.58 0.06 -9.98
C THR A 29 -4.68 -1.15 -9.76
N VAL A 30 -4.56 -2.02 -10.75
CA VAL A 30 -3.64 -3.16 -10.72
C VAL A 30 -2.51 -2.90 -11.72
N ALA A 31 -1.27 -2.91 -11.25
CA ALA A 31 -0.11 -2.65 -12.10
C ALA A 31 0.26 -3.83 -13.01
N GLY A 32 -0.23 -5.03 -12.68
CA GLY A 32 0.16 -6.27 -13.34
C GLY A 32 1.49 -6.81 -12.81
N ALA A 33 2.14 -7.71 -13.54
CA ALA A 33 3.44 -8.23 -13.15
C ALA A 33 4.48 -7.10 -13.10
N ILE A 34 5.21 -7.00 -11.98
CA ILE A 34 6.25 -5.99 -11.78
C ILE A 34 7.59 -6.63 -11.41
N GLY A 35 8.67 -6.00 -11.86
CA GLY A 35 10.03 -6.32 -11.42
C GLY A 35 10.47 -5.48 -10.22
N VAL A 36 11.60 -5.86 -9.63
CA VAL A 36 12.26 -5.10 -8.55
C VAL A 36 12.65 -3.68 -9.04
N ASP A 37 13.09 -3.58 -10.29
CA ASP A 37 13.54 -2.31 -10.87
C ASP A 37 12.39 -1.31 -11.09
N ASP A 38 11.15 -1.78 -11.13
CA ASP A 38 9.95 -0.93 -11.34
C ASP A 38 9.46 -0.28 -10.04
N VAL A 39 9.88 -0.78 -8.87
CA VAL A 39 9.32 -0.42 -7.56
C VAL A 39 9.37 1.09 -7.31
N THR A 40 10.53 1.72 -7.53
CA THR A 40 10.69 3.16 -7.28
C THR A 40 9.81 3.98 -8.21
N THR A 41 9.80 3.66 -9.51
CA THR A 41 8.99 4.38 -10.51
C THR A 41 7.51 4.24 -10.22
N LEU A 42 7.04 3.08 -9.80
CA LEU A 42 5.63 2.84 -9.47
C LEU A 42 5.20 3.55 -8.19
N ILE A 43 6.04 3.56 -7.16
CA ILE A 43 5.77 4.29 -5.92
C ILE A 43 5.64 5.78 -6.19
N GLU A 44 6.58 6.36 -6.94
CA GLU A 44 6.56 7.77 -7.29
C GLU A 44 5.40 8.11 -8.23
N GLY A 45 5.20 7.31 -9.27
CA GLY A 45 4.17 7.53 -10.30
C GLY A 45 2.74 7.45 -9.75
N HIS A 46 2.50 6.58 -8.78
CA HIS A 46 1.19 6.47 -8.11
C HIS A 46 1.09 7.27 -6.81
N GLY A 47 2.18 7.89 -6.36
CA GLY A 47 2.24 8.60 -5.08
C GLY A 47 1.90 7.71 -3.89
N ILE A 48 2.42 6.47 -3.88
CA ILE A 48 2.19 5.48 -2.82
C ILE A 48 2.89 5.97 -1.55
N THR A 49 2.14 6.07 -0.46
CA THR A 49 2.66 6.56 0.82
C THR A 49 2.78 5.48 1.88
N LYS A 50 2.08 4.36 1.69
CA LYS A 50 1.99 3.25 2.64
C LYS A 50 1.92 1.93 1.87
N LEU A 51 2.49 0.89 2.45
CA LEU A 51 2.53 -0.44 1.86
C LEU A 51 1.76 -1.42 2.74
N VAL A 52 1.02 -2.33 2.11
CA VAL A 52 0.38 -3.46 2.76
C VAL A 52 1.02 -4.72 2.19
N LEU A 53 1.69 -5.49 3.04
CA LEU A 53 2.53 -6.63 2.65
C LEU A 53 2.13 -7.88 3.44
N ASP A 54 2.41 -9.05 2.88
CA ASP A 54 2.36 -10.36 3.56
C ASP A 54 1.06 -10.63 4.34
N ILE A 55 -0.07 -10.15 3.82
CA ILE A 55 -1.38 -10.46 4.38
C ILE A 55 -1.84 -11.82 3.86
N GLY A 56 -1.95 -12.78 4.79
CA GLY A 56 -2.46 -14.12 4.54
C GLY A 56 -1.37 -15.20 4.46
N GLU A 57 -0.24 -14.91 3.83
CA GLU A 57 0.87 -15.88 3.69
C GLU A 57 2.23 -15.19 3.85
N PRO A 58 3.23 -15.85 4.46
CA PRO A 58 4.56 -15.31 4.60
C PRO A 58 5.34 -15.35 3.27
N ALA A 59 5.90 -14.21 2.84
CA ALA A 59 6.76 -14.11 1.65
C ALA A 59 8.23 -13.81 1.99
N PHE A 60 8.78 -14.53 2.98
CA PHE A 60 10.16 -14.33 3.44
C PHE A 60 11.19 -14.46 2.31
N GLY A 61 12.08 -13.47 2.19
CA GLY A 61 13.18 -13.48 1.20
C GLY A 61 12.71 -13.33 -0.25
N HIS A 62 11.46 -12.91 -0.46
CA HIS A 62 10.99 -12.58 -1.80
C HIS A 62 11.65 -11.27 -2.27
N PRO A 63 12.38 -11.24 -3.40
CA PRO A 63 13.15 -10.06 -3.82
C PRO A 63 12.31 -8.79 -3.95
N LEU A 64 11.04 -8.93 -4.34
CA LEU A 64 10.11 -7.80 -4.41
C LEU A 64 9.71 -7.26 -3.03
N VAL A 65 9.55 -8.13 -2.04
CA VAL A 65 9.24 -7.71 -0.66
C VAL A 65 10.43 -6.97 -0.07
N ASP A 66 11.65 -7.49 -0.27
CA ASP A 66 12.88 -6.82 0.16
C ASP A 66 13.04 -5.43 -0.52
N ALA A 67 12.75 -5.35 -1.82
CA ALA A 67 12.77 -4.08 -2.56
C ALA A 67 11.72 -3.08 -2.04
N LEU A 68 10.50 -3.55 -1.76
CA LEU A 68 9.43 -2.73 -1.20
C LEU A 68 9.77 -2.24 0.22
N LEU A 69 10.33 -3.10 1.07
CA LEU A 69 10.79 -2.71 2.41
C LEU A 69 11.96 -1.71 2.36
N ALA A 70 12.86 -1.83 1.37
CA ALA A 70 13.99 -0.92 1.19
C ALA A 70 13.57 0.53 0.87
N THR A 71 12.32 0.75 0.42
CA THR A 71 11.76 2.09 0.17
C THR A 71 11.62 2.90 1.46
N GLY A 72 11.51 2.23 2.61
CA GLY A 72 11.29 2.87 3.90
C GLY A 72 9.90 3.49 4.06
N LEU A 73 8.94 3.18 3.20
CA LEU A 73 7.55 3.55 3.44
C LEU A 73 7.01 2.83 4.68
N PRO A 74 6.08 3.44 5.43
CA PRO A 74 5.33 2.75 6.46
C PRO A 74 4.65 1.50 5.92
N THR A 75 4.75 0.40 6.65
CA THR A 75 4.26 -0.91 6.20
C THR A 75 3.24 -1.48 7.17
N ALA A 76 2.18 -2.08 6.63
CA ALA A 76 1.28 -2.97 7.35
C ALA A 76 1.60 -4.41 6.96
N ALA A 77 2.00 -5.25 7.90
CA ALA A 77 2.35 -6.64 7.64
C ALA A 77 2.04 -7.55 8.84
N ILE A 78 1.84 -8.84 8.57
CA ILE A 78 1.70 -9.83 9.63
C ILE A 78 3.06 -10.02 10.32
N GLU A 79 3.09 -9.87 11.64
CA GLU A 79 4.28 -10.16 12.44
C GLU A 79 4.43 -11.68 12.64
N TRP A 80 4.98 -12.34 11.63
CA TRP A 80 5.20 -13.79 11.62
C TRP A 80 6.32 -14.25 12.56
N SER A 81 7.25 -13.36 12.89
CA SER A 81 8.32 -13.60 13.86
C SER A 81 8.41 -12.43 14.82
N PRO A 82 8.65 -12.67 16.13
CA PRO A 82 8.93 -11.57 17.05
C PRO A 82 10.18 -10.84 16.55
N ALA A 83 10.01 -9.64 16.00
CA ALA A 83 11.14 -8.84 15.60
C ALA A 83 11.99 -8.54 16.85
N PRO A 84 13.33 -8.55 16.77
CA PRO A 84 14.15 -8.09 17.88
C PRO A 84 13.70 -6.68 18.31
N PRO A 85 13.73 -6.36 19.62
CA PRO A 85 13.25 -5.09 20.15
C PRO A 85 14.11 -3.95 19.58
N GLY A 86 13.66 -3.38 18.47
CA GLY A 86 14.37 -2.33 17.76
C GLY A 86 14.41 -2.57 16.26
N ARG A 87 13.30 -2.25 15.57
CA ARG A 87 13.28 -1.72 14.19
C ARG A 87 11.89 -1.54 13.57
N SER A 88 10.80 -1.70 14.33
CA SER A 88 9.51 -1.19 13.83
C SER A 88 9.57 0.33 13.88
N ARG A 89 9.40 0.99 12.74
CA ARG A 89 9.17 2.44 12.77
C ARG A 89 7.84 2.62 13.49
N ASN A 90 7.70 3.68 14.28
CA ASN A 90 6.48 3.96 15.05
C ASN A 90 5.23 4.14 14.16
N THR A 91 5.42 4.17 12.84
CA THR A 91 4.41 4.30 11.81
C THR A 91 4.03 2.97 11.15
N ASP A 92 4.73 1.87 11.42
CA ASP A 92 4.41 0.56 10.85
C ASP A 92 3.25 -0.08 11.63
N LEU A 93 2.33 -0.72 10.91
CA LEU A 93 1.23 -1.48 11.49
C LEU A 93 1.61 -2.97 11.54
N LYS A 94 1.60 -3.54 12.74
CA LYS A 94 1.83 -4.97 12.93
C LYS A 94 0.51 -5.70 13.12
N LEU A 95 0.23 -6.63 12.22
CA LEU A 95 -0.95 -7.49 12.30
C LEU A 95 -0.58 -8.81 12.98
N GLN A 96 -1.47 -9.32 13.84
CA GLN A 96 -1.28 -10.61 14.47
C GLN A 96 -1.59 -11.75 13.48
N PRO A 97 -0.81 -12.84 13.46
CA PRO A 97 -1.19 -14.03 12.73
C PRO A 97 -2.53 -14.58 13.23
N GLY A 98 -3.42 -14.96 12.31
CA GLY A 98 -4.75 -15.50 12.65
C GLY A 98 -5.78 -14.47 13.09
N LEU A 99 -5.48 -13.17 12.91
CA LEU A 99 -6.48 -12.11 13.00
C LEU A 99 -7.58 -12.34 11.97
N ASP A 100 -8.83 -12.10 12.34
CA ASP A 100 -9.95 -12.18 11.42
C ASP A 100 -9.80 -11.13 10.29
N ALA A 101 -10.35 -11.43 9.11
CA ALA A 101 -10.25 -10.55 7.97
C ALA A 101 -10.89 -9.17 8.24
N ASP A 102 -12.04 -9.13 8.92
CA ASP A 102 -12.73 -7.87 9.21
C ASP A 102 -11.92 -7.02 10.20
N ASP A 103 -11.32 -7.66 11.20
CA ASP A 103 -10.45 -6.99 12.18
C ASP A 103 -9.16 -6.48 11.54
N ALA A 104 -8.57 -7.26 10.61
CA ALA A 104 -7.39 -6.83 9.86
C ALA A 104 -7.72 -5.63 8.95
N ILE A 105 -8.85 -5.66 8.26
CA ILE A 105 -9.34 -4.55 7.43
C ILE A 105 -9.56 -3.31 8.29
N ALA A 106 -10.24 -3.44 9.44
CA ALA A 106 -10.48 -2.32 10.35
C ALA A 106 -9.18 -1.69 10.84
N ALA A 107 -8.19 -2.50 11.23
CA ALA A 107 -6.88 -2.01 11.66
C ALA A 107 -6.12 -1.28 10.54
N VAL A 108 -6.17 -1.81 9.31
CA VAL A 108 -5.55 -1.15 8.14
C VAL A 108 -6.24 0.16 7.81
N LEU A 109 -7.58 0.22 7.87
CA LEU A 109 -8.34 1.44 7.59
C LEU A 109 -8.03 2.55 8.61
N ASP A 110 -8.00 2.23 9.90
CA ASP A 110 -7.67 3.18 10.98
C ASP A 110 -6.24 3.73 10.77
N TRP A 111 -5.29 2.84 10.51
CA TRP A 111 -3.91 3.21 10.21
C TRP A 111 -3.79 4.09 8.96
N VAL A 112 -4.53 3.82 7.88
CA VAL A 112 -4.51 4.67 6.68
C VAL A 112 -5.09 6.06 6.99
N ALA A 113 -6.14 6.15 7.81
CA ALA A 113 -6.77 7.40 8.19
C ALA A 113 -5.85 8.32 9.03
N GLU A 114 -5.01 7.75 9.91
CA GLU A 114 -4.03 8.52 10.70
C GLU A 114 -3.07 9.36 9.82
N ASP A 115 -2.72 8.89 8.63
CA ASP A 115 -1.81 9.62 7.72
C ASP A 115 -2.51 10.78 6.99
N VAL A 116 -3.80 10.63 6.69
CA VAL A 116 -4.61 11.72 6.10
C VAL A 116 -4.69 12.91 7.06
N LEU A 117 -4.77 12.64 8.37
CA LEU A 117 -4.79 13.66 9.41
C LEU A 117 -3.42 14.35 9.59
N LEU A 118 -2.32 13.63 9.37
CA LEU A 118 -0.96 14.17 9.51
C LEU A 118 -0.46 14.90 8.24
N HIS A 119 -0.97 14.56 7.05
CA HIS A 119 -0.53 15.13 5.77
C HIS A 119 -1.69 15.52 4.83
N PRO A 120 -2.58 16.46 5.22
CA PRO A 120 -3.77 16.83 4.44
C PRO A 120 -3.45 17.42 3.06
N ASP A 121 -2.32 18.12 2.92
CA ASP A 121 -1.93 18.82 1.68
C ASP A 121 -1.54 17.89 0.53
N ARG A 122 -1.23 16.61 0.81
CA ARG A 122 -0.77 15.67 -0.22
C ARG A 122 -1.91 15.04 -1.03
N ARG A 123 -3.15 14.96 -0.49
CA ARG A 123 -4.34 14.57 -1.29
C ARG A 123 -4.62 15.56 -2.42
N ARG A 124 -4.39 16.86 -2.19
CA ARG A 124 -4.60 17.93 -3.19
C ARG A 124 -3.57 17.94 -4.33
N SER A 125 -2.43 17.27 -4.17
CA SER A 125 -1.41 17.14 -5.23
C SER A 125 -1.95 16.45 -6.48
N ARG A 126 -2.96 15.58 -6.35
CA ARG A 126 -3.62 14.88 -7.47
C ARG A 126 -4.34 15.82 -8.45
N LEU A 127 -4.60 17.08 -8.07
CA LEU A 127 -5.26 18.09 -8.91
C LEU A 127 -4.31 19.12 -9.52
N ARG A 128 -3.00 19.06 -9.26
CA ARG A 128 -2.03 19.99 -9.84
C ARG A 128 -0.73 19.28 -10.22
N ARG A 129 -0.70 18.75 -11.44
CA ARG A 129 0.32 19.01 -12.48
C ARG A 129 0.16 18.01 -13.62
N GLU A 130 -0.58 18.41 -14.64
CA GLU A 130 -0.11 18.15 -16.00
C GLU A 130 1.30 18.75 -16.11
N VAL A 131 2.26 17.94 -16.55
CA VAL A 131 3.25 18.19 -17.62
C VAL A 131 4.20 16.99 -17.66
N GLY A 132 4.16 16.23 -18.76
CA GLY A 132 5.10 15.18 -19.10
C GLY A 132 4.88 14.74 -20.53
N ALA A 133 5.60 15.37 -21.46
CA ALA A 133 5.45 15.21 -22.90
C ALA A 133 5.63 13.74 -23.35
N ARG A 134 4.74 13.28 -24.24
CA ARG A 134 5.04 12.17 -25.15
C ARG A 134 6.29 12.52 -25.94
N LEU A 135 7.29 11.66 -25.90
CA LEU A 135 8.35 11.62 -26.89
C LEU A 135 8.21 10.31 -27.70
N PRO A 136 8.57 10.35 -28.99
CA PRO A 136 8.11 9.44 -30.05
C PRO A 136 8.53 7.98 -29.87
#